data_AF-A0A2G6F528-F1
#
_entry.id   AF-A0A2G6F528-F1
#
_cell.length_a   1.000
_cell.length_b   1.000
_cell.length_c   1.000
_cell.angle_alpha   90.00
_cell.angle_beta   90.00
_cell.angle_gamma   90.00
#
_symmetry.space_group_name_H-M   'P 1'
#
loop_
_entity.id
_entity.type
_entity.pdbx_description
1 polymer ?
#
loop_
_entity_poly.entity_id
_entity_poly.type
_entity_poly.pdbx_seq_one_letter_code
_entity_poly.pdbx_strand_id
1 'polypeptide(L)' 'LHPYRFVLDGVKSPYDLMNSIVADYGEASNGWTADEAKGFIKIMSTQGKIYHQIHKP' A
#
# COMPACT_ATOMS: atom_id res chain seq x y z
N LEU A 1 -5.29 -0.58 32.64
CA LEU A 1 -6.47 -1.01 31.85
C LEU A 1 -7.64 -0.08 32.22
N HIS A 2 -8.35 0.50 31.23
CA HIS A 2 -9.42 1.47 31.48
C HIS A 2 -10.78 0.78 31.65
N PRO A 3 -11.70 1.28 32.53
CA PRO A 3 -13.01 0.67 32.71
C PRO A 3 -13.86 0.72 31.43
N TYR A 4 -14.62 -0.36 31.16
CA TYR A 4 -15.57 -0.50 30.04
C TYR A 4 -14.98 -0.35 28.63
N ARG A 5 -13.66 -0.56 28.46
CA ARG A 5 -12.99 -0.48 27.16
C ARG A 5 -12.06 -1.68 26.96
N PHE A 6 -12.13 -2.26 25.77
CA PHE A 6 -11.09 -3.18 25.28
C PHE A 6 -10.06 -2.40 24.46
N VAL A 7 -8.78 -2.70 24.69
CA VAL A 7 -7.66 -2.16 23.93
C VAL A 7 -6.87 -3.34 23.37
N LEU A 8 -6.62 -3.32 22.07
CA LEU A 8 -5.78 -4.31 21.40
C LEU A 8 -4.31 -3.91 21.60
N ASP A 9 -3.54 -4.80 22.23
CA ASP A 9 -2.10 -4.58 22.47
C ASP A 9 -1.25 -5.02 21.27
N GLY A 10 -1.71 -6.02 20.52
CA GLY A 10 -1.05 -6.50 19.31
C GLY A 10 -1.68 -7.77 18.76
N VAL A 11 -1.27 -8.15 17.54
CA VAL A 11 -1.70 -9.39 16.87
C VAL A 11 -0.44 -10.13 16.41
N LYS A 12 -0.40 -11.45 16.60
CA LYS A 12 0.65 -12.32 16.05
C LYS A 12 0.00 -13.53 15.41
N SER A 13 0.28 -13.75 14.12
CA SER A 13 -0.21 -14.89 13.36
C SER A 13 0.94 -15.56 12.61
N PRO A 14 0.99 -16.91 12.54
CA PRO A 14 1.92 -17.61 11.67
C PRO A 14 1.70 -17.32 10.17
N TYR A 15 0.51 -16.84 9.80
CA TYR A 15 0.12 -16.52 8.43
C TYR A 15 -0.22 -15.03 8.27
N ASP A 16 0.52 -14.16 8.97
CA ASP A 16 0.30 -12.71 8.89
C ASP A 16 0.69 -12.18 7.51
N LEU A 17 -0.28 -11.57 6.82
CA LEU A 17 -0.07 -10.93 5.52
C LEU A 17 0.54 -9.52 5.66
N MET A 18 0.57 -8.97 6.87
CA MET A 18 1.23 -7.70 7.21
C MET A 18 2.71 -7.91 7.52
N ASN A 19 3.36 -8.83 6.81
CA ASN A 19 4.76 -9.18 7.04
C ASN A 19 5.67 -7.96 6.80
N SER A 20 6.45 -7.58 7.81
CA SER A 20 7.36 -6.42 7.78
C SER A 20 8.45 -6.52 6.70
N ILE A 21 8.72 -7.71 6.15
CA ILE A 21 9.70 -7.91 5.07
C ILE A 21 9.37 -7.06 3.82
N VAL A 22 8.07 -6.84 3.54
CA VAL A 22 7.60 -6.07 2.38
C VAL A 22 7.38 -4.59 2.73
N ALA A 23 7.20 -4.29 4.02
CA ALA A 23 6.76 -2.99 4.52
C ALA A 23 7.59 -2.56 5.74
N ASP A 24 8.92 -2.57 5.61
CA ASP A 24 9.78 -1.90 6.58
C ASP A 24 9.72 -0.39 6.34
N TYR A 25 9.48 0.36 7.42
CA TYR A 25 9.55 1.82 7.37
C TYR A 25 11.04 2.22 7.32
N GLY A 26 11.59 2.22 6.10
CA GLY A 26 12.97 2.62 5.78
C GLY A 26 13.11 2.97 4.29
N GLU A 27 14.29 3.46 3.89
CA GLU A 27 14.58 3.82 2.48
C GLU A 27 14.70 2.60 1.54
N ALA A 28 14.58 1.38 2.06
CA ALA A 28 14.75 0.14 1.32
C ALA A 28 13.40 -0.45 0.90
N SER A 29 13.06 -0.30 -0.38
CA SER A 29 11.89 -0.94 -1.00
C SER A 29 12.20 -2.42 -1.32
N ASN A 30 12.32 -3.26 -0.30
CA ASN A 30 12.69 -4.67 -0.49
C ASN A 30 11.62 -5.50 -1.21
N GLY A 31 10.38 -5.00 -1.30
CA GLY A 31 9.28 -5.68 -2.00
C GLY A 31 9.09 -5.30 -3.47
N TRP A 32 9.62 -4.14 -3.91
CA TRP A 32 9.38 -3.59 -5.25
C TRP A 32 10.60 -2.80 -5.70
N THR A 33 11.01 -3.00 -6.95
CA THR A 33 11.96 -2.10 -7.61
C THR A 33 11.28 -0.78 -8.00
N ALA A 34 12.06 0.29 -8.15
CA ALA A 34 11.54 1.59 -8.58
C ALA A 34 10.86 1.52 -9.96
N ASP A 35 11.31 0.63 -10.85
CA ASP A 35 10.76 0.50 -12.20
C ASP A 35 9.43 -0.26 -12.22
N GLU A 36 9.26 -1.26 -11.36
CA GLU A 36 7.97 -1.94 -11.15
C GLU A 36 6.91 -0.96 -10.62
N ALA A 37 7.28 -0.11 -9.66
CA ALA A 37 6.37 0.92 -9.14
C ALA A 37 5.96 1.92 -10.24
N LYS A 38 6.92 2.41 -11.04
CA LYS A 38 6.64 3.31 -12.18
C LYS A 38 5.72 2.65 -13.20
N GLY A 39 5.96 1.38 -13.53
CA GLY A 39 5.14 0.60 -14.46
C GLY A 39 3.70 0.47 -13.98
N PHE A 40 3.52 0.08 -12.72
CA PHE A 40 2.21 -0.05 -12.09
C PHE A 40 1.43 1.27 -12.09
N ILE A 41 2.07 2.37 -11.66
CA ILE A 41 1.47 3.72 -11.66
C ILE A 41 1.07 4.12 -13.09
N LYS A 42 1.90 3.84 -14.09
CA LYS A 42 1.59 4.19 -15.49
C LYS A 42 0.35 3.46 -16.00
N ILE A 43 0.25 2.15 -15.75
CA ILE A 43 -0.92 1.35 -16.15
C ILE A 43 -2.17 1.88 -15.45
N MET A 44 -2.14 2.01 -14.12
CA MET A 44 -3.28 2.46 -13.32
C MET A 44 -3.74 3.88 -13.65
N SER A 45 -2.81 4.79 -13.98
CA SER A 45 -3.14 6.18 -14.33
C SER A 45 -3.70 6.35 -15.74
N THR A 46 -3.55 5.36 -16.63
CA THR A 46 -3.95 5.47 -18.03
C THR A 46 -5.46 5.67 -18.19
N GLN A 47 -6.29 4.93 -17.45
CA GLN A 47 -7.75 5.10 -17.49
C GLN A 47 -8.19 6.51 -17.08
N GLY A 48 -7.58 7.08 -16.03
CA GLY A 48 -7.90 8.43 -15.55
C GLY A 48 -7.48 9.48 -16.56
N LYS A 49 -6.30 9.31 -17.19
CA LYS A 49 -5.84 10.20 -18.26
C LYS A 49 -6.80 10.18 -19.46
N ILE A 50 -7.24 9.01 -19.90
CA ILE A 50 -8.19 8.88 -21.02
C ILE A 50 -9.51 9.56 -20.68
N TYR A 51 -10.07 9.28 -19.51
CA TYR A 51 -11.31 9.91 -19.05
C TYR A 51 -11.21 11.44 -19.06
N HIS A 52 -10.17 12.00 -18.43
CA HIS A 52 -9.96 13.43 -18.38
C HIS A 52 -9.61 14.05 -19.73
N GLN A 53 -9.06 13.30 -20.68
CA GLN A 53 -8.73 13.80 -22.01
C GLN A 53 -9.97 13.89 -22.91
N ILE A 54 -10.92 12.95 -22.77
CA ILE A 54 -12.19 12.97 -23.52
C ILE A 54 -13.16 14.01 -22.94
N HIS A 55 -13.17 14.17 -21.62
CA HIS A 55 -14.12 15.05 -20.90
C HIS A 55 -13.51 16.41 -20.52
N LYS A 56 -12.51 16.90 -21.28
CA LYS A 56 -12.09 18.30 -21.13
C LYS A 56 -13.22 19.20 -21.66
N PRO A 57 -13.54 20.31 -20.97
CA PRO A 57 -14.45 21.32 -21.51
C PRO A 57 -13.90 21.93 -22.80
#